data_AF-A0A077DEF0-F1
#
_entry.id   AF-A0A077DEF0-F1
#
_cell.length_a   1.000
_cell.length_b   1.000
_cell.length_c   1.000
_cell.angle_alpha   90.00
_cell.angle_beta   90.00
_cell.angle_gamma   90.00
#
_symmetry.space_group_name_H-M   'P 1'
#
loop_
_entity.id
_entity.type
_entity.pdbx_description
1 polymer ?
#
loop_
_entity_poly.entity_id
_entity_poly.type
_entity_poly.pdbx_seq_one_letter_code
_entity_poly.pdbx_strand_id
1 'polypeptide(L)'
;MAIIDSRLVFSDKQNATANGVSTNTIDLGSDRNIGVGTPLYAVVQLVSNASSAITVALESSKTENGTYDTLGSIVIPAGAKAGNAYSFGVPNQNNRYLRLKYGAVCQVTSYLSLAQPASHTAYPAT
;
A
#
# COMPACT_ATOMS: atom_id res chain seq x y z
N MET A 1 11.35 -1.36 -17.60
CA MET A 1 11.65 -0.83 -16.26
C MET A 1 10.59 0.23 -15.97
N ALA A 2 9.67 -0.03 -15.05
CA ALA A 2 8.67 0.97 -14.68
C ALA A 2 9.38 2.08 -13.89
N ILE A 3 9.23 3.33 -14.31
CA ILE A 3 9.72 4.49 -13.56
C ILE A 3 8.73 4.73 -12.43
N ILE A 4 9.17 4.56 -11.18
CA ILE A 4 8.36 4.83 -9.99
C ILE A 4 8.83 6.16 -9.40
N ASP A 5 7.90 7.07 -9.10
CA ASP A 5 8.21 8.31 -8.39
C ASP A 5 8.66 7.97 -6.96
N SER A 6 9.90 8.32 -6.62
CA SER A 6 10.49 8.01 -5.32
C SER A 6 9.75 8.67 -4.14
N ARG A 7 9.00 9.76 -4.36
CA ARG A 7 8.19 10.40 -3.31
C ARG A 7 6.89 9.67 -3.04
N LEU A 8 6.50 8.76 -3.92
CA LEU A 8 5.28 7.97 -3.82
C LEU A 8 5.55 6.53 -3.37
N VAL A 9 6.76 6.23 -2.90
CA VAL A 9 7.16 4.91 -2.39
C VAL A 9 6.94 4.84 -0.88
N PHE A 10 6.09 3.91 -0.46
CA PHE A 10 5.91 3.55 0.96
C PHE A 10 7.08 2.70 1.47
N SER A 11 7.49 1.71 0.67
CA SER A 11 8.54 0.75 1.05
C SER A 11 9.32 0.31 -0.17
N ASP A 12 10.64 0.22 -0.05
CA ASP A 12 11.53 -0.36 -1.07
C ASP A 12 12.24 -1.58 -0.48
N LYS A 13 11.91 -2.76 -0.99
CA LYS A 13 12.43 -4.07 -0.52
C LYS A 13 12.45 -4.22 1.01
N GLN A 14 11.48 -3.65 1.70
CA GLN A 14 11.41 -3.66 3.15
C GLN A 14 11.11 -5.08 3.65
N ASN A 15 11.86 -5.53 4.66
CA ASN A 15 11.49 -6.67 5.50
C ASN A 15 10.56 -6.18 6.63
N ALA A 16 9.25 -6.21 6.39
CA ALA A 16 8.26 -5.81 7.38
C ALA A 16 8.10 -6.90 8.45
N THR A 17 8.04 -6.48 9.71
CA THR A 17 7.67 -7.34 10.84
C THR A 17 6.15 -7.47 10.94
N ALA A 18 5.65 -8.43 11.73
CA ALA A 18 4.22 -8.54 11.98
C ALA A 18 3.67 -7.28 12.65
N ASN A 19 2.59 -6.72 12.08
CA ASN A 19 2.01 -5.42 12.44
C ASN A 19 2.94 -4.21 12.25
N GLY A 20 4.05 -4.38 11.51
CA GLY A 20 4.95 -3.30 11.13
C GLY A 20 4.32 -2.37 10.10
N VAL A 21 4.77 -1.12 10.08
CA VAL A 21 4.36 -0.10 9.11
C VAL A 21 5.40 0.03 7.99
N SER A 22 5.02 0.69 6.90
CA SER A 22 5.93 1.06 5.81
C SER A 22 7.10 1.91 6.32
N THR A 23 8.26 1.81 5.66
CA THR A 23 9.44 2.60 6.04
C THR A 23 9.23 4.09 5.84
N ASN A 24 8.46 4.45 4.82
CA ASN A 24 8.13 5.83 4.49
C ASN A 24 6.64 6.09 4.73
N THR A 25 6.36 7.31 5.17
CA THR A 25 5.05 7.94 5.14
C THR A 25 5.03 8.91 3.96
N ILE A 26 3.97 8.85 3.15
CA ILE A 26 3.77 9.79 2.05
C ILE A 26 3.04 11.02 2.59
N ASP A 27 3.60 12.21 2.34
CA ASP A 27 2.97 13.49 2.63
C ASP A 27 2.37 14.09 1.35
N LEU A 28 1.05 14.33 1.38
CA LEU A 28 0.30 14.95 0.28
C LEU A 28 0.40 16.49 0.27
N GLY A 29 1.15 17.07 1.19
CA GLY A 29 1.42 18.51 1.34
C GLY A 29 0.32 19.30 2.03
N SER A 30 -0.91 18.80 2.07
CA SER A 30 -2.01 19.37 2.86
C SER A 30 -3.09 18.33 3.12
N ASP A 31 -3.99 18.61 4.07
CA ASP A 31 -5.18 17.80 4.29
C ASP A 31 -6.16 17.98 3.11
N ARG A 32 -6.15 17.03 2.17
CA ARG A 32 -7.01 17.04 1.00
C ARG A 32 -7.35 15.62 0.57
N ASN A 33 -8.58 15.42 0.14
CA ASN A 33 -9.03 14.18 -0.46
C ASN A 33 -8.39 14.00 -1.85
N ILE A 34 -7.42 13.11 -1.97
CA ILE A 34 -6.85 12.65 -3.24
C ILE A 34 -7.57 11.39 -3.75
N GLY A 35 -7.51 11.13 -5.06
CA GLY A 35 -8.22 10.01 -5.69
C GLY A 35 -9.64 10.35 -6.18
N VAL A 36 -10.07 11.60 -6.03
CA VAL A 36 -11.33 12.11 -6.60
C VAL A 36 -11.10 12.51 -8.06
N GLY A 37 -11.83 11.90 -8.99
CA GLY A 37 -11.76 12.19 -10.43
C GLY A 37 -10.67 11.43 -11.21
N THR A 38 -9.54 11.11 -10.59
CA THR A 38 -8.56 10.14 -11.12
C THR A 38 -8.24 9.12 -10.03
N PRO A 39 -8.58 7.83 -10.21
CA PRO A 39 -8.37 6.83 -9.17
C PRO A 39 -6.88 6.63 -8.91
N LEU A 40 -6.50 6.67 -7.63
CA LEU A 40 -5.18 6.25 -7.18
C LEU A 40 -5.24 4.83 -6.63
N TYR A 41 -4.16 4.10 -6.80
CA TYR A 41 -4.00 2.73 -6.32
C TYR A 41 -2.77 2.64 -5.43
N ALA A 42 -2.95 2.02 -4.26
CA ALA A 42 -1.83 1.53 -3.46
C ALA A 42 -1.42 0.17 -4.04
N VAL A 43 -0.17 0.06 -4.49
CA VAL A 43 0.39 -1.16 -5.06
C VAL A 43 1.37 -1.77 -4.07
N VAL A 44 1.30 -3.08 -3.87
CA VAL A 44 2.15 -3.87 -3.02
C VAL A 44 2.70 -5.04 -3.83
N GLN A 45 3.99 -4.98 -4.13
CA GLN A 45 4.71 -6.03 -4.82
C GLN A 45 5.49 -6.89 -3.82
N LEU A 46 5.29 -8.20 -3.89
CA LEU A 46 6.04 -9.15 -3.09
C LEU A 46 7.46 -9.29 -3.63
N VAL A 47 8.45 -9.14 -2.75
CA VAL A 47 9.87 -9.41 -3.05
C VAL A 47 10.24 -10.85 -2.69
N SER A 48 9.55 -11.42 -1.70
CA SER A 48 9.66 -12.83 -1.33
C SER A 48 8.28 -13.50 -1.30
N ASN A 49 8.26 -14.83 -1.32
CA ASN A 49 7.00 -15.58 -1.23
C ASN A 49 6.31 -15.30 0.12
N ALA A 50 4.98 -15.16 0.10
CA ALA A 50 4.21 -14.98 1.32
C ALA A 50 4.07 -16.33 2.06
N SER A 51 4.70 -16.45 3.24
CA SER A 51 4.61 -17.66 4.08
C SER A 51 3.24 -17.82 4.76
N SER A 52 2.54 -16.72 4.98
CA SER A 52 1.17 -16.67 5.56
C SER A 52 0.34 -15.65 4.80
N ALA A 53 -0.97 -15.59 5.08
CA ALA A 53 -1.80 -14.50 4.58
C ALA A 53 -1.32 -13.17 5.19
N ILE A 54 -1.28 -12.12 4.37
CA ILE A 54 -0.82 -10.79 4.78
C ILE A 54 -1.97 -9.82 4.57
N THR A 55 -2.55 -9.30 5.65
CA THR A 55 -3.45 -8.16 5.58
C THR A 55 -2.63 -6.89 5.39
N VAL A 56 -2.81 -6.19 4.28
CA VAL A 56 -2.18 -4.89 4.05
C VAL A 56 -3.25 -3.82 4.18
N ALA A 57 -3.07 -2.91 5.12
CA ALA A 57 -3.98 -1.81 5.36
C ALA A 57 -3.34 -0.49 4.94
N LEU A 58 -4.08 0.32 4.19
CA LEU A 58 -3.75 1.73 3.99
C LEU A 58 -4.29 2.50 5.19
N GLU A 59 -3.40 3.24 5.85
CA GLU A 59 -3.76 4.10 6.97
C GLU A 59 -3.49 5.56 6.61
N SER A 60 -4.28 6.47 7.19
CA SER A 60 -4.08 7.90 7.03
C SER A 60 -4.10 8.67 8.35
N SER A 61 -3.41 9.80 8.38
CA SER A 61 -3.41 10.71 9.53
C SER A 61 -3.33 12.17 9.08
N LYS A 62 -3.84 13.07 9.93
CA LYS A 62 -3.69 14.52 9.76
C LYS A 62 -2.30 15.02 10.19
N THR A 63 -1.60 14.24 11.02
CA THR A 63 -0.26 14.57 11.52
C THR A 63 0.71 13.42 11.27
N GLU A 64 1.96 13.72 10.97
CA GLU A 64 2.96 12.72 10.56
C GLU A 64 3.18 11.64 11.63
N ASN A 65 3.20 12.05 12.90
CA ASN A 65 3.42 11.17 14.05
C ASN A 65 2.14 10.98 14.88
N GLY A 66 0.97 11.15 14.27
CA GLY A 66 -0.33 11.06 14.94
C GLY A 66 -0.90 9.65 15.06
N THR A 67 -2.16 9.61 15.45
CA THR A 67 -3.01 8.42 15.29
C THR A 67 -3.33 8.24 13.81
N TYR A 68 -3.20 7.01 13.34
CA TYR A 68 -3.49 6.63 11.96
C TYR A 68 -4.76 5.78 11.92
N ASP A 69 -5.71 6.19 11.09
CA ASP A 69 -6.96 5.49 10.85
C ASP A 69 -6.85 4.63 9.60
N THR A 70 -7.35 3.40 9.67
CA THR A 70 -7.40 2.51 8.51
C THR A 70 -8.45 3.01 7.52
N LEU A 71 -8.03 3.26 6.27
CA LEU A 71 -8.91 3.67 5.19
C LEU A 71 -9.46 2.49 4.39
N GLY A 72 -8.63 1.45 4.21
CA GLY A 72 -8.99 0.27 3.43
C GLY A 72 -7.90 -0.78 3.54
N SER A 73 -8.22 -2.01 3.18
CA SER A 73 -7.28 -3.12 3.26
C SER A 73 -7.50 -4.15 2.17
N ILE A 74 -6.46 -4.95 1.94
CA ILE A 74 -6.50 -6.17 1.14
C ILE A 74 -5.89 -7.32 1.92
N VAL A 75 -6.23 -8.54 1.52
CA VAL A 75 -5.57 -9.75 1.97
C VAL A 75 -4.78 -10.33 0.81
N ILE A 76 -3.46 -10.38 0.97
CA ILE A 76 -2.58 -11.15 0.09
C ILE A 76 -2.62 -12.60 0.60
N PRO A 77 -3.00 -13.57 -0.24
CA PRO A 77 -3.14 -14.95 0.20
C PRO A 77 -1.80 -15.59 0.55
N ALA A 78 -1.84 -16.56 1.47
CA ALA A 78 -0.68 -17.40 1.76
C ALA A 78 -0.21 -18.13 0.49
N GLY A 79 1.10 -18.30 0.32
CA GLY A 79 1.69 -18.94 -0.85
C GLY A 79 1.80 -18.06 -2.08
N ALA A 80 1.35 -16.80 -2.01
CA ALA A 80 1.57 -15.80 -3.05
C ALA A 80 3.07 -15.70 -3.41
N LYS A 81 3.37 -15.65 -4.70
CA LYS A 81 4.74 -15.74 -5.21
C LYS A 81 5.41 -14.38 -5.26
N ALA A 82 6.73 -14.38 -5.04
CA ALA A 82 7.57 -13.23 -5.31
C ALA A 82 7.37 -12.72 -6.74
N GLY A 83 7.38 -11.41 -6.92
CA GLY A 83 7.11 -10.74 -8.19
C GLY A 83 5.64 -10.38 -8.40
N ASN A 84 4.69 -11.04 -7.72
CA ASN A 84 3.28 -10.69 -7.82
C ASN A 84 3.01 -9.31 -7.20
N ALA A 85 2.16 -8.53 -7.87
CA ALA A 85 1.70 -7.24 -7.39
C ALA A 85 0.20 -7.29 -7.08
N TYR A 86 -0.16 -6.78 -5.91
CA TYR A 86 -1.52 -6.62 -5.43
C TYR A 86 -1.81 -5.14 -5.27
N SER A 87 -3.00 -4.71 -5.64
CA SER A 87 -3.38 -3.30 -5.59
C SER A 87 -4.82 -3.12 -5.18
N PHE A 88 -5.09 -1.98 -4.57
CA PHE A 88 -6.43 -1.57 -4.19
C PHE A 88 -6.57 -0.07 -4.35
N GLY A 89 -7.80 0.36 -4.65
CA GLY A 89 -8.12 1.77 -4.78
C GLY A 89 -7.92 2.49 -3.46
N VAL A 90 -7.30 3.66 -3.52
CA VAL A 90 -7.18 4.58 -2.37
C VAL A 90 -8.56 5.20 -2.14
N PRO A 91 -9.16 5.01 -0.95
CA PRO A 91 -10.45 5.61 -0.64
C PRO A 91 -10.39 7.14 -0.62
N ASN A 92 -11.50 7.75 -1.03
CA ASN A 92 -11.60 9.18 -1.32
C ASN A 92 -11.59 10.06 -0.05
N GLN A 93 -11.63 9.47 1.14
CA GLN A 93 -11.56 10.15 2.44
C GLN A 93 -10.18 9.90 3.03
N ASN A 94 -9.18 10.61 2.53
CA ASN A 94 -7.81 10.48 3.01
C ASN A 94 -7.32 11.80 3.58
N ASN A 95 -6.48 11.67 4.60
CA ASN A 95 -5.83 12.79 5.24
C ASN A 95 -4.44 13.02 4.61
N ARG A 96 -3.77 14.11 5.03
CA ARG A 96 -2.45 14.53 4.54
C ARG A 96 -1.38 13.42 4.51
N TYR A 97 -1.29 12.58 5.54
CA TYR A 97 -0.23 11.58 5.66
C TYR A 97 -0.78 10.18 5.40
N LEU A 98 -0.12 9.43 4.52
CA LEU A 98 -0.48 8.06 4.16
C LEU A 98 0.65 7.11 4.51
N ARG A 99 0.30 5.92 5.00
CA ARG A 99 1.26 4.82 5.18
C ARG A 99 0.57 3.47 4.99
N LEU A 100 1.38 2.41 4.81
CA LEU A 100 0.87 1.05 4.83
C LEU A 100 1.20 0.35 6.15
N LYS A 101 0.33 -0.56 6.56
CA LYS A 101 0.55 -1.47 7.68
C LYS A 101 0.44 -2.92 7.21
N TYR A 102 1.36 -3.75 7.65
CA TYR A 102 1.47 -5.15 7.25
C TYR A 102 1.12 -6.07 8.42
N GLY A 103 0.07 -6.87 8.27
CA GLY A 103 -0.42 -7.77 9.32
C GLY A 103 0.47 -8.99 9.60
N ALA A 104 1.46 -9.26 8.76
CA ALA A 104 2.37 -10.40 8.89
C ALA A 104 3.77 -10.07 8.38
N VAL A 105 4.74 -10.91 8.73
CA VAL A 105 6.13 -10.78 8.25
C VAL A 105 6.17 -10.99 6.73
N CYS A 106 6.72 -10.03 6.01
CA CYS A 106 6.81 -10.09 4.56
C CYS A 106 7.96 -9.23 4.03
N GLN A 107 8.39 -9.50 2.79
CA GLN A 107 9.30 -8.63 2.07
C GLN A 107 8.57 -7.97 0.89
N VAL A 108 8.48 -6.64 0.89
CA VAL A 108 7.61 -5.91 -0.03
C VAL A 108 8.24 -4.64 -0.59
N THR A 109 7.84 -4.30 -1.80
CA THR A 109 8.00 -2.96 -2.39
C THR A 109 6.62 -2.40 -2.64
N SER A 110 6.31 -1.20 -2.15
CA SER A 110 4.98 -0.63 -2.25
C SER A 110 4.99 0.86 -2.53
N TYR A 111 4.04 1.30 -3.35
CA TYR A 111 3.99 2.65 -3.88
C TYR A 111 2.56 3.06 -4.28
N LEU A 112 2.31 4.37 -4.41
CA LEU A 112 1.12 4.92 -5.04
C LEU A 112 1.29 4.99 -6.55
N SER A 113 0.23 4.65 -7.29
CA SER A 113 0.19 4.70 -8.75
C SER A 113 -1.16 5.22 -9.26
N LEU A 114 -1.13 5.95 -10.37
CA LEU A 114 -2.32 6.35 -11.13
C LEU A 114 -2.80 5.25 -12.08
N ALA A 115 -1.94 4.27 -12.38
CA ALA A 115 -2.28 3.13 -13.20
C ALA A 115 -2.46 1.90 -12.30
N GLN A 116 -3.59 1.21 -12.44
CA GLN A 116 -3.69 -0.17 -12.00
C GLN A 116 -2.62 -0.98 -12.77
N PRO A 117 -1.71 -1.70 -12.10
CA PRO A 117 -0.64 -2.41 -12.80
C PRO A 117 -1.22 -3.44 -13.79
N ALA A 118 -0.64 -3.51 -14.99
CA ALA A 118 -1.13 -4.35 -16.10
C ALA A 118 -1.10 -5.87 -15.83
N SER A 119 -0.46 -6.31 -14.74
CA SER A 119 -0.39 -7.70 -14.29
C SER A 119 -1.13 -7.92 -12.95
N HIS A 120 -2.25 -7.22 -12.75
CA HIS A 120 -3.03 -7.31 -11.52
C HIS A 120 -4.10 -8.40 -11.59
N THR A 121 -4.03 -9.39 -10.71
CA THR A 121 -5.19 -10.20 -10.37
C THR A 121 -6.09 -9.36 -9.47
N ALA A 122 -7.17 -8.79 -10.02
CA ALA A 122 -8.20 -8.18 -9.21
C ALA A 122 -8.78 -9.23 -8.24
N TYR A 123 -8.78 -8.94 -6.94
CA TYR A 123 -9.50 -9.78 -5.99
C TYR A 123 -11.00 -9.62 -6.25
N PRO A 124 -11.80 -10.72 -6.28
CA PRO A 124 -13.22 -10.61 -6.56
C PRO A 124 -13.92 -9.77 -5.49
N ALA A 125 -14.80 -8.87 -5.93
CA ALA A 125 -15.77 -8.23 -5.05
C ALA A 125 -16.75 -9.31 -4.58
N THR A 126 -16.73 -9.61 -3.29
CA THR A 126 -17.86 -10.28 -2.62
C THR A 126 -19.06 -9.35 -2.55
#